data_AF-A0A7Z9LXK0-F1
#
_entry.id   AF-A0A7Z9LXK0-F1
#
_cell.length_a   1.000
_cell.length_b   1.000
_cell.length_c   1.000
_cell.angle_alpha   90.00
_cell.angle_beta   90.00
_cell.angle_gamma   90.00
#
_symmetry.space_group_name_H-M   'P 1'
#
loop_
_entity.id
_entity.type
_entity.pdbx_description
1 polymer ?
#
loop_
_entity_poly.entity_id
_entity_poly.type
_entity_poly.pdbx_seq_one_letter_code
_entity_poly.pdbx_strand_id
1 'polypeptide(L)'
;MKFCPAKLFYLSFFLCVISNVNAQESPKLVSHWQLNSQTVQGKKLKAIVGLDGDLTFSPRFAKDSLGQSAVFENESDRCVIAADFNDVKTQLPTSAMTVAAWFSVDTRQPWGGIINVLQ
;
A
#
# COMPACT_ATOMS: atom_id res chain seq x y z
N MET A 1 21.11 14.66 -77.44
CA MET A 1 20.52 14.36 -76.12
C MET A 1 21.23 13.14 -75.54
N LYS A 2 22.06 13.32 -74.51
CA LYS A 2 22.75 12.24 -73.79
C LYS A 2 22.40 12.40 -72.31
N PHE A 3 21.65 11.45 -71.76
CA PHE A 3 21.28 11.41 -70.35
C PHE A 3 22.45 10.84 -69.52
N CYS A 4 22.75 11.51 -68.41
CA CYS A 4 23.73 11.13 -67.39
C CYS A 4 23.05 10.22 -66.34
N PRO A 5 23.66 9.12 -65.86
CA PRO A 5 23.08 8.32 -64.80
C PRO A 5 23.49 8.87 -63.42
N ALA A 6 22.51 9.30 -62.63
CA ALA A 6 22.71 9.67 -61.23
C ALA A 6 22.89 8.40 -60.39
N LYS A 7 24.02 8.32 -59.67
CA LYS A 7 24.33 7.25 -58.71
C LYS A 7 23.34 7.32 -57.54
N LEU A 8 22.60 6.23 -57.34
CA LEU A 8 21.72 6.01 -56.19
C LEU A 8 22.61 5.69 -54.97
N PHE A 9 22.78 6.64 -54.06
CA PHE A 9 23.47 6.44 -52.79
C PHE A 9 22.43 6.02 -51.75
N TYR A 10 22.33 4.73 -51.44
CA TYR A 10 21.47 4.23 -50.37
C TYR A 10 22.16 4.48 -49.02
N LEU A 11 21.73 5.52 -48.31
CA LEU A 11 22.16 5.81 -46.95
C LEU A 11 21.28 5.02 -45.98
N SER A 12 21.77 3.88 -45.48
CA SER A 12 21.09 3.11 -44.44
C SER A 12 21.00 3.93 -43.14
N PHE A 13 19.80 4.40 -42.82
CA PHE A 13 19.50 5.10 -41.58
C PHE A 13 19.29 4.06 -40.46
N PHE A 14 20.29 3.91 -39.59
CA PHE A 14 20.20 3.05 -38.41
C PHE A 14 19.36 3.79 -37.36
N LEU A 15 18.08 3.44 -37.23
CA LEU A 15 17.16 4.03 -36.26
C LEU A 15 17.52 3.50 -34.86
N CYS A 16 18.30 4.28 -34.09
CA CYS A 16 18.57 3.98 -32.69
C CYS A 16 17.33 4.39 -31.86
N VAL A 17 16.51 3.42 -31.47
CA VAL A 17 15.38 3.65 -30.56
C VAL A 17 15.95 3.96 -29.19
N ILE A 18 15.94 5.24 -28.81
CA ILE A 18 16.29 5.69 -27.46
C ILE A 18 15.12 5.32 -26.56
N SER A 19 15.20 4.17 -25.90
CA SER A 19 14.26 3.78 -24.85
C SER A 19 14.43 4.76 -23.68
N ASN A 20 13.51 5.70 -23.54
CA ASN A 20 13.36 6.48 -22.31
C ASN A 20 12.85 5.51 -21.23
N VAL A 21 13.78 4.83 -20.54
CA VAL A 21 13.49 4.20 -19.25
C VAL A 21 13.21 5.33 -18.28
N ASN A 22 11.92 5.65 -18.14
CA ASN A 22 11.44 6.38 -16.99
C ASN A 22 11.48 5.36 -15.85
N ALA A 23 12.48 5.44 -14.98
CA ALA A 23 12.54 4.57 -13.81
C ALA A 23 11.30 4.89 -12.97
N GLN A 24 10.27 4.05 -13.08
CA GLN A 24 9.04 4.22 -12.32
C GLN A 24 9.40 4.11 -10.84
N GLU A 25 9.35 5.23 -10.14
CA GLU A 25 9.64 5.29 -8.72
C GLU A 25 8.69 4.34 -7.98
N SER A 26 9.26 3.39 -7.24
CA SER A 26 8.47 2.45 -6.48
C SER A 26 7.77 3.19 -5.34
N PRO A 27 6.46 2.98 -5.11
CA PRO A 27 5.76 3.62 -4.00
C PRO A 27 6.51 3.36 -2.69
N LYS A 28 6.83 4.43 -1.96
CA LYS A 28 7.46 4.31 -0.65
C LYS A 28 6.46 3.69 0.33
N LEU A 29 6.84 2.60 0.97
CA LEU A 29 6.05 2.00 2.05
C LEU A 29 6.02 2.96 3.24
N VAL A 30 4.83 3.39 3.63
CA VAL A 30 4.62 4.29 4.78
C VAL A 30 4.42 3.49 6.06
N SER A 31 3.59 2.44 6.00
CA SER A 31 3.30 1.61 7.16
C SER A 31 2.92 0.19 6.76
N HIS A 32 3.21 -0.76 7.65
CA HIS A 32 2.88 -2.16 7.50
C HIS A 32 2.62 -2.78 8.87
N TRP A 33 1.42 -3.35 9.00
CA TRP A 33 1.00 -4.09 10.17
C TRP A 33 0.56 -5.49 9.77
N GLN A 34 0.80 -6.44 10.66
CA GLN A 34 0.22 -7.77 10.61
C GLN A 34 -0.55 -7.97 11.90
N LEU A 35 -1.80 -8.43 11.83
CA LEU A 35 -2.65 -8.59 13.00
C LEU A 35 -2.72 -10.07 13.40
N ASN A 36 -1.66 -10.56 14.06
CA ASN A 36 -1.56 -11.94 14.55
C ASN A 36 -1.08 -11.99 16.01
N SER A 37 -1.03 -13.18 16.61
CA SER A 37 -0.64 -13.32 18.02
C SER A 37 0.84 -13.07 18.31
N GLN A 38 1.69 -12.89 17.30
CA GLN A 38 3.12 -12.59 17.46
C GLN A 38 3.36 -11.08 17.52
N THR A 39 2.64 -10.32 16.70
CA THR A 39 2.74 -8.86 16.59
C THR A 39 1.76 -8.14 17.50
N VAL A 40 0.71 -8.82 17.98
CA VAL A 40 -0.24 -8.26 18.94
C VAL A 40 -0.03 -8.90 20.31
N GLN A 41 0.34 -8.08 21.29
CA GLN A 41 0.52 -8.48 22.68
C GLN A 41 -0.46 -7.71 23.57
N GLY A 42 -1.42 -8.42 24.15
CA GLY A 42 -2.54 -7.79 24.84
C GLY A 42 -3.36 -6.93 23.88
N LYS A 43 -3.32 -5.61 24.09
CA LYS A 43 -3.98 -4.62 23.22
C LYS A 43 -3.01 -3.80 22.36
N LYS A 44 -1.71 -4.12 22.40
CA LYS A 44 -0.69 -3.40 21.65
C LYS A 44 -0.36 -4.14 20.37
N LEU A 45 -0.49 -3.46 19.24
CA LEU A 45 -0.06 -3.93 17.92
C LEU A 45 1.33 -3.36 17.63
N LYS A 46 2.32 -4.23 17.50
CA LYS A 46 3.65 -3.86 17.02
C LYS A 46 3.64 -3.71 15.50
N ALA A 47 4.08 -2.57 15.00
CA ALA A 47 4.25 -2.35 13.58
C ALA A 47 5.48 -3.10 13.04
N ILE A 48 5.37 -3.59 11.81
CA ILE A 48 6.53 -4.06 11.04
C ILE A 48 7.27 -2.83 10.49
N VAL A 49 6.50 -1.85 9.99
CA VAL A 49 6.98 -0.53 9.56
C VAL A 49 5.95 0.52 9.99
N GLY A 50 6.42 1.67 10.49
CA GLY A 50 5.56 2.77 10.91
C GLY A 50 5.28 2.78 12.41
N LEU A 51 4.17 3.37 12.80
CA LEU A 51 3.77 3.49 14.21
C LEU A 51 3.06 2.24 14.71
N ASP A 52 3.36 1.87 15.95
CA ASP A 52 2.60 0.85 16.69
C ASP A 52 1.14 1.30 16.85
N GLY A 53 0.25 0.33 17.04
CA GLY A 53 -1.19 0.56 17.21
C GLY A 53 -1.70 0.13 18.57
N ASP A 54 -2.85 0.71 18.94
CA ASP A 54 -3.60 0.41 20.16
C ASP A 54 -4.99 -0.12 19.81
N LEU A 55 -5.23 -1.39 20.12
CA LEU A 55 -6.55 -1.99 19.98
C LEU A 55 -7.45 -1.55 21.14
N THR A 56 -8.68 -1.17 20.84
CA THR A 56 -9.68 -0.84 21.88
C THR A 56 -10.14 -2.08 22.66
N PHE A 57 -9.94 -3.26 22.09
CA PHE A 57 -10.38 -4.56 22.58
C PHE A 57 -9.20 -5.54 22.70
N SER A 58 -9.44 -6.67 23.38
CA SER A 58 -8.49 -7.78 23.43
C SER A 58 -8.85 -8.77 22.31
N PRO A 59 -8.07 -8.85 21.21
CA PRO A 59 -8.47 -9.63 20.05
C PRO A 59 -8.37 -11.13 20.30
N ARG A 60 -9.29 -11.88 19.70
CA ARG A 60 -9.08 -13.28 19.37
C ARG A 60 -8.48 -13.41 17.97
N PHE A 61 -7.78 -14.50 17.72
CA PHE A 61 -7.16 -14.76 16.42
C PHE A 61 -7.82 -15.94 15.72
N ALA A 62 -8.24 -15.73 14.48
CA ALA A 62 -8.62 -16.80 13.55
C ALA A 62 -7.38 -17.27 12.79
N LYS A 63 -7.30 -18.57 12.48
CA LYS A 63 -6.20 -19.16 11.70
C LYS A 63 -6.74 -19.74 10.41
N ASP A 64 -6.06 -19.47 9.30
CA ASP A 64 -6.33 -20.02 7.98
C ASP A 64 -5.02 -20.48 7.30
N SER A 65 -5.07 -20.75 5.99
CA SER A 65 -3.90 -21.16 5.20
C SER A 65 -2.87 -20.05 4.98
N LEU A 66 -3.24 -18.78 5.14
CA LEU A 66 -2.37 -17.60 4.98
C LEU A 66 -1.75 -17.15 6.30
N GLY A 67 -2.28 -17.61 7.43
CA GLY A 67 -1.71 -17.36 8.75
C GLY A 67 -2.78 -17.10 9.79
N GLN A 68 -2.55 -16.08 10.61
CA GLN A 68 -3.50 -15.64 11.63
C GLN A 68 -3.95 -14.21 11.37
N SER A 69 -5.21 -13.95 11.68
CA SER A 69 -5.85 -12.64 11.57
C SER A 69 -6.60 -12.33 12.87
N ALA A 70 -6.53 -11.09 13.35
CA ALA A 70 -7.35 -10.62 14.47
C ALA A 70 -8.82 -10.51 14.05
N VAL A 71 -9.72 -10.90 14.94
CA VAL A 71 -11.17 -10.81 14.70
C VAL A 71 -11.72 -9.56 15.38
N PHE A 72 -12.47 -8.77 14.61
CA PHE A 72 -13.22 -7.60 15.04
C PHE A 72 -14.69 -7.99 15.10
N GLU A 73 -15.31 -7.95 16.28
CA GLU A 73 -16.67 -8.48 16.50
C GLU A 73 -17.67 -7.41 16.89
N ASN A 74 -17.21 -6.32 17.52
CA ASN A 74 -18.06 -5.24 17.98
C ASN A 74 -17.92 -4.00 17.09
N GLU A 75 -18.99 -3.22 16.99
CA GLU A 75 -19.01 -1.97 16.20
C GLU A 75 -17.95 -0.95 16.66
N SER A 76 -17.55 -0.99 17.93
CA SER A 76 -16.53 -0.11 18.50
C SER A 76 -15.09 -0.63 18.37
N ASP A 77 -14.90 -1.86 17.88
CA ASP A 77 -13.59 -2.48 17.76
C ASP A 77 -12.77 -1.76 16.69
N ARG A 78 -11.62 -1.23 17.09
CA ARG A 78 -10.71 -0.50 16.21
C ARG A 78 -9.29 -0.58 16.70
N CYS A 79 -8.36 -0.39 15.78
CA CYS A 79 -6.95 -0.18 16.08
C CYS A 79 -6.63 1.31 15.87
N VAL A 80 -6.21 2.00 16.93
CA VAL A 80 -5.81 3.40 16.89
C VAL A 80 -4.31 3.46 16.64
N ILE A 81 -3.91 3.98 15.48
CA ILE A 81 -2.50 4.17 15.12
C ILE A 81 -1.96 5.50 15.65
N ALA A 82 -2.78 6.55 15.58
CA ALA A 82 -2.49 7.86 16.14
C ALA A 82 -3.80 8.49 16.63
N ALA A 83 -3.77 9.11 17.80
CA ALA A 83 -4.94 9.79 18.37
C ALA A 83 -5.15 11.17 17.74
N ASP A 84 -4.07 11.84 17.30
CA ASP A 84 -4.11 13.09 16.55
C ASP A 84 -3.47 12.89 15.17
N PHE A 85 -4.14 13.37 14.11
CA PHE A 85 -3.61 13.37 12.76
C PHE A 85 -2.31 14.18 12.65
N ASN A 86 -2.13 15.21 13.47
CA ASN A 86 -0.92 16.01 13.49
C ASN A 86 0.33 15.19 13.83
N ASP A 87 0.18 14.09 14.58
CA ASP A 87 1.27 13.19 14.95
C ASP A 87 1.84 12.41 13.75
N VAL A 88 1.04 12.25 12.69
CA VAL A 88 1.38 11.43 11.50
C VAL A 88 1.44 12.23 10.20
N LYS A 89 0.98 13.48 10.21
CA LYS A 89 0.84 14.32 9.01
C LYS A 89 2.13 14.45 8.19
N THR A 90 3.28 14.48 8.83
CA THR A 90 4.59 14.63 8.16
C THR A 90 5.09 13.34 7.50
N GLN A 91 4.51 12.19 7.87
CA GLN A 91 4.89 10.88 7.36
C GLN A 91 3.96 10.41 6.22
N LEU A 92 2.75 10.95 6.16
CA LEU A 92 1.75 10.60 5.15
C LEU A 92 1.98 11.39 3.85
N PRO A 93 1.84 10.76 2.67
CA PRO A 93 1.94 11.44 1.40
C PRO A 93 0.77 12.42 1.22
N THR A 94 1.03 13.57 0.61
CA THR A 94 0.04 14.64 0.40
C THR A 94 -0.68 14.56 -0.94
N SER A 95 -0.20 13.73 -1.87
CA SER A 95 -0.72 13.61 -3.24
C SER A 95 -1.51 12.34 -3.46
N ALA A 96 -0.90 11.17 -3.23
CA ALA A 96 -1.54 9.87 -3.43
C ALA A 96 -1.03 8.85 -2.41
N MET A 97 -1.93 7.94 -2.02
CA MET A 97 -1.64 6.82 -1.12
C MET A 97 -2.36 5.58 -1.64
N THR A 98 -1.68 4.44 -1.58
CA THR A 98 -2.28 3.12 -1.85
C THR A 98 -2.39 2.36 -0.54
N VAL A 99 -3.58 1.80 -0.28
CA VAL A 99 -3.82 0.91 0.86
C VAL A 99 -4.15 -0.47 0.31
N ALA A 100 -3.45 -1.50 0.81
CA ALA A 100 -3.72 -2.89 0.50
C ALA A 100 -3.85 -3.68 1.81
N ALA A 101 -4.88 -4.51 1.92
CA ALA A 101 -5.14 -5.31 3.10
C ALA A 101 -5.87 -6.61 2.74
N TRP A 102 -5.65 -7.63 3.57
CA TRP A 102 -6.42 -8.87 3.56
C TRP A 102 -7.43 -8.83 4.70
N PHE A 103 -8.69 -9.11 4.38
CA PHE A 103 -9.76 -9.20 5.36
C PHE A 103 -10.85 -10.16 4.87
N SER A 104 -11.63 -10.69 5.81
CA SER A 104 -12.85 -11.42 5.54
C SER A 104 -13.98 -10.71 6.26
N VAL A 105 -15.13 -10.55 5.59
CA VAL A 105 -16.32 -9.91 6.16
C VAL A 105 -17.34 -11.00 6.44
N ASP A 106 -17.63 -11.21 7.72
CA ASP A 106 -18.65 -12.17 8.16
C ASP A 106 -20.05 -11.57 8.01
N THR A 107 -20.28 -10.40 8.62
CA THR A 107 -21.55 -9.66 8.52
C THR A 107 -21.33 -8.33 7.79
N ARG A 108 -22.07 -8.11 6.70
CA ARG A 108 -22.00 -6.84 5.94
C ARG A 108 -22.60 -5.70 6.75
N GLN A 109 -21.91 -4.57 6.77
CA GLN A 109 -22.38 -3.32 7.35
C GLN A 109 -22.54 -2.25 6.24
N PRO A 110 -23.45 -1.27 6.39
CA PRO A 110 -23.60 -0.18 5.44
C PRO A 110 -22.41 0.80 5.46
N TRP A 111 -21.55 0.70 6.47
CA TRP A 111 -20.36 1.53 6.65
C TRP A 111 -19.18 0.67 7.14
N GLY A 112 -17.97 1.18 6.96
CA GLY A 112 -16.73 0.53 7.37
C GLY A 112 -15.52 1.21 6.75
N GLY A 113 -14.33 0.88 7.24
CA GLY A 113 -13.07 1.40 6.71
C GLY A 113 -11.91 0.50 7.08
N ILE A 114 -10.92 0.39 6.18
CA ILE A 114 -9.66 -0.32 6.44
C ILE A 114 -8.69 0.60 7.19
N ILE A 115 -8.57 1.84 6.72
CA ILE A 115 -7.84 2.94 7.36
C ILE A 115 -8.69 4.20 7.21
N ASN A 116 -8.88 4.94 8.30
CA ASN A 116 -9.64 6.18 8.31
C ASN A 116 -8.99 7.22 9.25
N VAL A 117 -9.30 8.49 9.01
CA VAL A 117 -9.05 9.59 9.93
C VAL A 117 -10.41 10.21 10.23
N LEU A 118 -10.75 10.30 11.52
CA LEU A 118 -11.93 11.03 12.00
C LEU A 118 -11.44 12.34 12.58
N GLN A 119 -11.97 13.46 12.09
CA GLN A 119 -11.64 14.82 12.54
C GLN A 119 -12.89 15.50 13.04
#